data_AF-A0A0W8C5H1-F1
#
_entry.id   AF-A0A0W8C5H1-F1
#
_cell.length_a   1.000
_cell.length_b   1.000
_cell.length_c   1.000
_cell.angle_alpha   90.00
_cell.angle_beta   90.00
_cell.angle_gamma   90.00
#
_symmetry.space_group_name_H-M   'P 1'
#
loop_
_entity.id
_entity.type
_entity.pdbx_description
1 polymer ?
#
loop_
_entity_poly.entity_id
_entity_poly.type
_entity_poly.pdbx_seq_one_letter_code
_entity_poly.pdbx_strand_id
1 'polypeptide(L)'
;MFVTLGFARVTERTLFLSTYSDDFSCSNIVYARIDNDVCTDTSVCAILNDTDGSFHDSEMTACILDRDEFLKSAFKGSPYFTVELYPTDCLGKSYNTRSFVADGNCHPYAHSHFKVIQVNNTISIMSAEAGCDATDWHKEWSVDSTTQSNTEACVTDGTTAWKAYFVKGTTVADDSSSNPSATVVAPVSITPSPTVATTAPSANSSTTYSSLATPASASSATALLFGMALSAAIMVF
;
A
#
# COMPACT_ATOMS: atom_id res chain seq x y z
N MET A 1 37.77 38.85 -18.35
CA MET A 1 36.65 38.70 -17.40
C MET A 1 35.95 37.39 -17.75
N PHE A 2 36.32 36.29 -17.10
CA PHE A 2 35.73 34.97 -17.34
C PHE A 2 34.68 34.73 -16.26
N VAL A 3 33.43 34.59 -16.68
CA VAL A 3 32.33 34.19 -15.79
C VAL A 3 32.34 32.67 -15.76
N THR A 4 32.83 32.09 -14.67
CA THR A 4 32.70 30.67 -14.41
C THR A 4 31.25 30.40 -14.03
N LEU A 5 30.46 29.87 -14.96
CA LEU A 5 29.16 29.30 -14.67
C LEU A 5 29.41 28.04 -13.84
N GLY A 6 29.26 28.16 -12.51
CA GLY A 6 29.21 27.03 -11.62
C GLY A 6 27.98 26.20 -11.96
N PHE A 7 28.18 25.08 -12.65
CA PHE A 7 27.17 24.02 -12.69
C PHE A 7 27.00 23.51 -11.27
N ALA A 8 25.95 23.95 -10.59
CA ALA A 8 25.48 23.31 -9.37
C ALA A 8 25.18 21.85 -9.75
N ARG A 9 26.05 20.93 -9.32
CA ARG A 9 25.76 19.50 -9.40
C ARG A 9 24.55 19.26 -8.50
N VAL A 10 23.41 18.92 -9.09
CA VAL A 10 22.34 18.26 -8.34
C VAL A 10 22.86 16.85 -8.08
N THR A 11 23.46 16.64 -6.91
CA THR A 11 24.08 15.37 -6.47
C THR A 11 23.20 14.57 -5.51
N GLU A 12 21.89 14.77 -5.54
CA GLU A 12 20.98 13.89 -4.82
C GLU A 12 20.50 12.80 -5.77
N ARG A 13 21.07 11.60 -5.61
CA ARG A 13 20.67 10.42 -6.37
C ARG A 13 19.33 9.95 -5.81
N THR A 14 18.26 10.09 -6.58
CA THR A 14 16.95 9.53 -6.25
C THR A 14 16.94 8.01 -6.41
N LEU A 15 16.20 7.33 -5.54
CA LEU A 15 15.91 5.91 -5.58
C LEU A 15 14.56 5.67 -6.23
N PHE A 16 14.42 4.59 -6.98
CA PHE A 16 13.15 4.17 -7.55
C PHE A 16 12.29 3.47 -6.49
N LEU A 17 11.04 3.92 -6.34
CA LEU A 17 10.05 3.37 -5.45
C LEU A 17 8.89 2.80 -6.27
N SER A 18 8.43 1.59 -5.92
CA SER A 18 7.13 1.04 -6.29
C SER A 18 6.41 0.58 -5.02
N THR A 19 5.14 0.94 -4.86
CA THR A 19 4.32 0.58 -3.69
C THR A 19 3.00 -0.03 -4.12
N TYR A 20 2.49 -0.97 -3.35
CA TYR A 20 1.11 -1.45 -3.47
C TYR A 20 0.28 -0.95 -2.29
N SER A 21 -0.95 -0.55 -2.58
CA SER A 21 -1.94 -0.12 -1.59
C SER A 21 -3.23 -0.92 -1.74
N ASP A 22 -3.91 -1.16 -0.63
CA ASP A 22 -5.21 -1.86 -0.57
C ASP A 22 -6.42 -0.92 -0.79
N ASP A 23 -6.16 0.30 -1.27
CA ASP A 23 -7.14 1.34 -1.53
C ASP A 23 -6.97 1.93 -2.94
N PHE A 24 -8.00 2.59 -3.46
CA PHE A 24 -7.98 3.17 -4.81
C PHE A 24 -7.13 4.44 -4.94
N SER A 25 -6.62 5.00 -3.84
CA SER A 25 -5.96 6.31 -3.83
C SER A 25 -4.45 6.24 -3.59
N CYS A 26 -3.85 5.05 -3.67
CA CYS A 26 -2.43 4.81 -3.37
C CYS A 26 -1.98 5.39 -2.02
N SER A 27 -2.90 5.42 -1.04
CA SER A 27 -2.69 6.14 0.22
C SER A 27 -2.55 5.19 1.41
N ASN A 28 -3.02 3.95 1.28
CA ASN A 28 -2.88 2.92 2.29
C ASN A 28 -1.86 1.88 1.82
N ILE A 29 -0.60 2.31 1.81
CA ILE A 29 0.52 1.50 1.35
C ILE A 29 0.71 0.30 2.29
N VAL A 30 0.68 -0.90 1.73
CA VAL A 30 0.88 -2.18 2.43
C VAL A 30 2.21 -2.83 2.07
N TYR A 31 2.78 -2.45 0.91
CA TYR A 31 4.05 -2.94 0.42
C TYR A 31 4.87 -1.80 -0.21
N ALA A 32 6.18 -1.83 -0.02
CA ALA A 32 7.11 -0.92 -0.68
C ALA A 32 8.35 -1.66 -1.19
N ARG A 33 8.63 -1.51 -2.49
CA ARG A 33 9.87 -1.89 -3.15
C ARG A 33 10.69 -0.64 -3.43
N ILE A 34 11.93 -0.61 -2.95
CA ILE A 34 12.87 0.47 -3.21
C ILE A 34 14.11 -0.12 -3.87
N ASP A 35 14.33 0.20 -5.13
CA ASP A 35 15.48 -0.24 -5.92
C ASP A 35 16.62 0.79 -5.79
N ASN A 36 17.87 0.32 -5.74
CA ASN A 36 19.06 1.17 -5.64
C ASN A 36 19.49 1.79 -7.00
N ASP A 37 18.52 1.97 -7.89
CA ASP A 37 18.66 2.51 -9.23
C ASP A 37 18.30 3.99 -9.28
N VAL A 38 18.79 4.69 -10.32
CA VAL A 38 18.44 6.10 -10.54
C VAL A 38 16.99 6.17 -10.97
N CYS A 39 16.17 6.90 -10.22
CA CYS A 39 14.80 7.12 -10.60
C CYS A 39 14.68 8.27 -11.62
N THR A 40 14.04 7.99 -12.74
CA THR A 40 13.72 8.96 -13.81
C THR A 40 12.23 9.25 -13.93
N ASP A 41 11.42 8.64 -13.07
CA ASP A 41 9.99 8.53 -13.28
C ASP A 41 9.23 9.64 -12.55
N THR A 42 8.12 10.05 -13.15
CA THR A 42 7.13 10.91 -12.50
C THR A 42 6.14 10.05 -11.73
N SER A 43 5.71 10.51 -10.56
CA SER A 43 4.78 9.73 -9.74
C SER A 43 3.45 9.47 -10.46
N VAL A 44 3.08 8.19 -10.54
CA VAL A 44 1.81 7.73 -11.11
C VAL A 44 1.14 6.79 -10.12
N CYS A 45 -0.15 6.99 -9.87
CA CYS A 45 -1.00 6.03 -9.17
C CYS A 45 -1.86 5.30 -10.22
N ALA A 46 -1.73 3.99 -10.30
CA ALA A 46 -2.46 3.12 -11.20
C ALA A 46 -3.35 2.17 -10.41
N ILE A 47 -4.60 2.02 -10.83
CA ILE A 47 -5.53 1.05 -10.24
C ILE A 47 -5.41 -0.25 -11.04
N LEU A 48 -5.13 -1.34 -10.35
CA LEU A 48 -5.02 -2.68 -10.91
C LEU A 48 -6.23 -3.51 -10.47
N ASN A 49 -6.85 -4.15 -11.47
CA ASN A 49 -8.03 -4.97 -11.27
C ASN A 49 -7.70 -6.41 -11.68
N ASP A 50 -8.39 -7.35 -11.04
CA ASP A 50 -8.39 -8.76 -11.43
C ASP A 50 -9.07 -8.98 -12.78
N THR A 51 -8.94 -10.20 -13.30
CA THR A 51 -9.52 -10.58 -14.60
C THR A 51 -11.05 -10.45 -14.62
N ASP A 52 -11.70 -10.59 -13.47
CA ASP A 52 -13.15 -10.41 -13.32
C ASP A 52 -13.57 -8.94 -13.15
N GLY A 53 -12.61 -8.01 -13.14
CA GLY A 53 -12.81 -6.58 -12.99
C GLY A 53 -12.95 -6.10 -11.54
N SER A 54 -12.81 -7.00 -10.56
CA SER A 54 -12.73 -6.61 -9.15
C SER A 54 -11.41 -5.89 -8.85
N PHE A 55 -11.41 -5.03 -7.84
CA PHE A 55 -10.22 -4.32 -7.42
C PHE A 55 -9.23 -5.28 -6.78
N HIS A 56 -7.99 -5.24 -7.23
CA HIS A 56 -6.89 -6.00 -6.65
C HIS A 56 -6.03 -5.09 -5.77
N ASP A 57 -5.42 -4.08 -6.37
CA ASP A 57 -4.54 -3.14 -5.69
C ASP A 57 -4.42 -1.80 -6.43
N SER A 58 -3.76 -0.84 -5.81
CA SER A 58 -3.20 0.29 -6.53
C SER A 58 -1.69 0.33 -6.42
N GLU A 59 -1.02 0.53 -7.56
CA GLU A 59 0.42 0.69 -7.65
C GLU A 59 0.77 2.17 -7.77
N MET A 60 1.68 2.64 -6.91
CA MET A 60 2.33 3.94 -7.09
C MET A 60 3.81 3.75 -7.36
N THR A 61 4.31 4.36 -8.43
CA THR A 61 5.75 4.54 -8.65
C THR A 61 6.17 5.96 -8.31
N ALA A 62 7.37 6.17 -7.79
CA ALA A 62 7.91 7.50 -7.48
C ALA A 62 9.43 7.51 -7.35
N CYS A 63 9.99 8.72 -7.25
CA CYS A 63 11.37 8.94 -6.86
C CYS A 63 11.44 9.39 -5.40
N ILE A 64 12.25 8.72 -4.59
CA ILE A 64 12.50 9.10 -3.19
C ILE A 64 13.97 9.43 -2.95
N LEU A 65 14.24 10.22 -1.92
CA LEU A 65 15.59 10.60 -1.51
C LEU A 65 16.13 9.73 -0.38
N ASP A 66 15.26 9.37 0.56
CA ASP A 66 15.61 8.64 1.77
C ASP A 66 14.64 7.48 2.01
N ARG A 67 15.21 6.27 2.10
CA ARG A 67 14.47 5.03 2.34
C ARG A 67 13.82 5.03 3.72
N ASP A 68 14.57 5.38 4.75
CA ASP A 68 14.15 5.23 6.14
C ASP A 68 13.10 6.28 6.49
N GLU A 69 13.26 7.50 5.98
CA GLU A 69 12.25 8.55 6.09
C GLU A 69 10.94 8.14 5.41
N PHE A 70 11.01 7.59 4.19
CA PHE A 70 9.83 7.10 3.50
C PHE A 70 9.12 6.00 4.29
N LEU A 71 9.83 4.92 4.66
CA LEU A 71 9.23 3.75 5.33
C LEU A 71 8.61 4.09 6.69
N LYS A 72 9.19 5.04 7.44
CA LYS A 72 8.60 5.52 8.71
C LYS A 72 7.20 6.12 8.53
N SER A 73 6.96 6.77 7.40
CA SER A 73 5.69 7.45 7.11
C SER A 73 4.70 6.57 6.35
N ALA A 74 5.18 5.74 5.42
CA ALA A 74 4.36 4.96 4.49
C ALA A 74 3.36 4.04 5.20
N PHE A 75 3.81 3.36 6.26
CA PHE A 75 2.99 2.39 6.99
C PHE A 75 2.21 3.00 8.17
N LYS A 76 2.17 4.34 8.30
CA LYS A 76 1.36 5.05 9.30
C LYS A 76 1.53 4.54 10.75
N GLY A 77 2.74 4.10 11.09
CA GLY A 77 3.06 3.57 12.42
C GLY A 77 2.81 2.06 12.62
N SER A 78 2.23 1.37 11.63
CA SER A 78 2.10 -0.09 11.64
C SER A 78 3.48 -0.78 11.67
N PRO A 79 3.59 -1.93 12.34
CA PRO A 79 4.80 -2.75 12.25
C PRO A 79 5.03 -3.18 10.80
N TYR A 80 6.29 -3.29 10.41
CA TYR A 80 6.66 -3.77 9.09
C TYR A 80 7.92 -4.62 9.13
N PHE A 81 8.03 -5.49 8.14
CA PHE A 81 9.17 -6.38 7.95
C PHE A 81 9.85 -6.06 6.62
N THR A 82 11.14 -5.79 6.66
CA THR A 82 11.94 -5.44 5.49
C THR A 82 12.94 -6.55 5.18
N VAL A 83 12.96 -6.96 3.92
CA VAL A 83 13.97 -7.83 3.33
C VAL A 83 14.85 -6.97 2.43
N GLU A 84 16.13 -6.89 2.78
CA GLU A 84 17.15 -6.25 1.95
C GLU A 84 17.87 -7.32 1.14
N LEU A 85 17.77 -7.23 -0.19
CA LEU A 85 18.19 -8.28 -1.11
C LEU A 85 19.55 -7.98 -1.75
N TYR A 86 20.35 -9.05 -1.86
CA TYR A 86 21.70 -9.05 -2.38
C TYR A 86 21.88 -10.17 -3.43
N PRO A 87 22.76 -10.00 -4.43
CA PRO A 87 22.84 -10.93 -5.57
C PRO A 87 23.27 -12.35 -5.19
N THR A 88 24.26 -12.51 -4.33
CA THR A 88 24.86 -13.82 -4.00
C THR A 88 25.25 -13.95 -2.54
N ASP A 89 25.83 -12.90 -1.98
CA ASP A 89 26.18 -12.79 -0.59
C ASP A 89 25.83 -11.38 -0.10
N CYS A 90 25.70 -11.18 1.20
CA CYS A 90 25.42 -9.85 1.75
C CYS A 90 26.68 -8.97 1.81
N LEU A 91 27.64 -9.19 0.90
CA LEU A 91 28.82 -8.36 0.73
C LEU A 91 28.55 -7.33 -0.37
N GLY A 92 28.89 -6.07 -0.09
CA GLY A 92 28.65 -4.99 -1.02
C GLY A 92 27.27 -4.34 -0.82
N LYS A 93 26.68 -3.87 -1.92
CA LYS A 93 25.43 -3.10 -1.88
C LYS A 93 24.27 -4.02 -2.21
N SER A 94 23.18 -3.88 -1.45
CA SER A 94 21.90 -4.43 -1.85
C SER A 94 21.49 -3.89 -3.22
N TYR A 95 20.70 -4.65 -3.97
CA TYR A 95 20.12 -4.14 -5.22
C TYR A 95 18.72 -3.59 -5.00
N ASN A 96 17.96 -4.17 -4.06
CA ASN A 96 16.71 -3.59 -3.62
C ASN A 96 16.30 -3.99 -2.20
N THR A 97 15.30 -3.29 -1.71
CA THR A 97 14.63 -3.53 -0.42
C THR A 97 13.15 -3.72 -0.66
N ARG A 98 12.56 -4.71 0.00
CA ARG A 98 11.12 -4.99 -0.01
C ARG A 98 10.60 -4.92 1.41
N SER A 99 9.63 -4.06 1.66
CA SER A 99 9.04 -3.86 2.98
C SER A 99 7.56 -4.19 2.95
N PHE A 100 7.12 -4.94 3.93
CA PHE A 100 5.79 -5.54 4.04
C PHE A 100 5.17 -5.10 5.35
N VAL A 101 3.93 -4.59 5.35
CA VAL A 101 3.16 -4.41 6.58
C VAL A 101 3.08 -5.77 7.30
N ALA A 102 3.35 -5.75 8.60
CA ALA A 102 3.47 -6.94 9.42
C ALA A 102 2.44 -6.95 10.56
N ASP A 103 1.17 -6.74 10.19
CA ASP A 103 0.01 -6.74 11.08
C ASP A 103 -0.67 -8.13 11.20
N GLY A 104 -0.15 -9.13 10.47
CA GLY A 104 -0.69 -10.49 10.44
C GLY A 104 -1.87 -10.69 9.48
N ASN A 105 -2.38 -9.62 8.87
CA ASN A 105 -3.47 -9.67 7.91
C ASN A 105 -2.96 -9.99 6.52
N CYS A 106 -3.90 -10.37 5.65
CA CYS A 106 -3.64 -10.54 4.24
C CYS A 106 -3.76 -9.20 3.51
N HIS A 107 -2.82 -8.94 2.60
CA HIS A 107 -2.72 -7.72 1.81
C HIS A 107 -2.40 -8.05 0.36
N PRO A 108 -2.80 -7.20 -0.61
CA PRO A 108 -2.42 -7.39 -1.99
C PRO A 108 -0.93 -7.15 -2.21
N TYR A 109 -0.36 -7.84 -3.19
CA TYR A 109 1.05 -7.75 -3.58
C TYR A 109 1.25 -8.20 -5.03
N ALA A 110 1.52 -7.24 -5.92
CA ALA A 110 1.68 -7.51 -7.35
C ALA A 110 0.48 -8.31 -7.91
N HIS A 111 0.70 -9.47 -8.54
CA HIS A 111 -0.36 -10.39 -8.99
C HIS A 111 -0.68 -11.48 -7.96
N SER A 112 -0.52 -11.17 -6.68
CA SER A 112 -0.59 -12.12 -5.57
C SER A 112 -1.05 -11.40 -4.30
N HIS A 113 -1.10 -12.14 -3.21
CA HIS A 113 -1.37 -11.62 -1.87
C HIS A 113 -0.27 -12.06 -0.93
N PHE A 114 -0.05 -11.31 0.14
CA PHE A 114 0.93 -11.65 1.17
C PHE A 114 0.36 -11.51 2.57
N LYS A 115 1.02 -12.17 3.53
CA LYS A 115 0.89 -11.90 4.97
C LYS A 115 2.21 -12.18 5.67
N VAL A 116 2.54 -11.38 6.66
CA VAL A 116 3.70 -11.62 7.52
C VAL A 116 3.23 -12.30 8.80
N ILE A 117 3.79 -13.48 9.09
CA ILE A 117 3.45 -14.25 10.30
C ILE A 117 4.70 -14.54 11.12
N GLN A 118 4.51 -14.68 12.43
CA GLN A 118 5.56 -15.16 13.33
C GLN A 118 5.08 -16.41 14.08
N VAL A 119 5.82 -17.51 13.94
CA VAL A 119 5.55 -18.79 14.63
C VAL A 119 6.85 -19.35 15.16
N ASN A 120 6.91 -19.73 16.44
CA ASN A 120 8.10 -20.33 17.08
C ASN A 120 9.40 -19.60 16.74
N ASN A 121 9.45 -18.29 17.01
CA ASN A 121 10.60 -17.43 16.74
C ASN A 121 10.99 -17.32 15.25
N THR A 122 10.17 -17.78 14.31
CA THR A 122 10.43 -17.59 12.88
C THR A 122 9.44 -16.58 12.32
N ILE A 123 9.95 -15.48 11.77
CA ILE A 123 9.15 -14.55 10.95
C ILE A 123 9.16 -15.06 9.52
N SER A 124 8.00 -15.18 8.89
CA SER A 124 7.86 -15.61 7.50
C SER A 124 6.98 -14.64 6.72
N ILE A 125 7.37 -14.32 5.50
CA ILE A 125 6.51 -13.72 4.50
C ILE A 125 5.87 -14.88 3.73
N MET A 126 4.56 -14.99 3.85
CA MET A 126 3.75 -15.95 3.13
C MET A 126 3.05 -15.23 1.98
N SER A 127 2.83 -15.93 0.88
CA SER A 127 2.10 -15.41 -0.27
C SER A 127 1.18 -16.43 -0.90
N ALA A 128 0.20 -15.96 -1.66
CA ALA A 128 -0.77 -16.78 -2.35
C ALA A 128 -1.35 -16.05 -3.57
N GLU A 129 -1.29 -16.68 -4.74
CA GLU A 129 -1.87 -16.14 -5.98
C GLU A 129 -3.41 -16.19 -5.95
N ALA A 130 -3.98 -17.15 -5.23
CA ALA A 130 -5.43 -17.38 -5.18
C ALA A 130 -6.20 -16.43 -4.24
N GLY A 131 -5.54 -15.41 -3.67
CA GLY A 131 -6.17 -14.45 -2.78
C GLY A 131 -6.03 -14.75 -1.30
N CYS A 132 -6.65 -13.91 -0.47
CA CYS A 132 -6.59 -14.00 0.99
C CYS A 132 -7.23 -15.25 1.58
N ASP A 133 -8.21 -15.81 0.88
CA ASP A 133 -8.92 -17.03 1.30
C ASP A 133 -8.22 -18.31 0.82
N ALA A 134 -7.03 -18.18 0.22
CA ALA A 134 -6.25 -19.33 -0.22
C ALA A 134 -5.94 -20.27 0.96
N THR A 135 -6.08 -21.57 0.72
CA THR A 135 -5.64 -22.61 1.66
C THR A 135 -4.14 -22.86 1.55
N ASP A 136 -3.59 -22.64 0.37
CA ASP A 136 -2.21 -22.98 0.02
C ASP A 136 -1.39 -21.70 -0.04
N TRP A 137 -0.59 -21.50 1.01
CA TRP A 137 0.32 -20.37 1.13
C TRP A 137 1.75 -20.86 0.96
N HIS A 138 2.49 -20.25 0.03
CA HIS A 138 3.92 -20.48 -0.10
C HIS A 138 4.69 -19.49 0.76
N LYS A 139 5.87 -19.92 1.22
CA LYS A 139 6.78 -19.09 2.00
C LYS A 139 7.82 -18.49 1.06
N GLU A 140 7.82 -17.17 0.90
CA GLU A 140 8.82 -16.47 0.07
C GLU A 140 10.14 -16.31 0.83
N TRP A 141 10.06 -15.83 2.07
CA TRP A 141 11.23 -15.66 2.94
C TRP A 141 10.90 -16.03 4.37
N SER A 142 11.91 -16.49 5.10
CA SER A 142 11.81 -16.64 6.55
C SER A 142 13.14 -16.43 7.24
N VAL A 143 13.08 -15.90 8.45
CA VAL A 143 14.23 -15.70 9.32
C VAL A 143 13.88 -16.02 10.76
N ASP A 144 14.88 -16.45 11.53
CA ASP A 144 14.79 -16.52 12.98
C ASP A 144 14.80 -15.09 13.58
N SER A 145 13.80 -14.78 14.38
CA SER A 145 13.56 -13.45 14.94
C SER A 145 14.55 -13.06 16.04
N THR A 146 15.37 -14.00 16.52
CA THR A 146 16.32 -13.78 17.61
C THR A 146 17.77 -13.76 17.14
N THR A 147 18.08 -14.50 16.08
CA THR A 147 19.45 -14.68 15.58
C THR A 147 19.67 -14.05 14.22
N GLN A 148 18.62 -13.83 13.43
CA GLN A 148 18.74 -13.35 12.04
C GLN A 148 18.07 -12.00 11.78
N SER A 149 16.91 -11.73 12.37
CA SER A 149 16.23 -10.44 12.25
C SER A 149 16.91 -9.36 13.10
N ASN A 150 17.20 -8.19 12.51
CA ASN A 150 17.87 -7.06 13.18
C ASN A 150 19.28 -7.37 13.74
N THR A 151 19.99 -8.39 13.22
CA THR A 151 21.32 -8.81 13.72
C THR A 151 22.45 -8.67 12.69
N GLU A 152 22.21 -8.01 11.55
CA GLU A 152 23.12 -7.96 10.39
C GLU A 152 23.46 -9.33 9.77
N ALA A 153 22.83 -10.42 10.25
CA ALA A 153 23.06 -11.75 9.73
C ALA A 153 22.65 -11.85 8.26
N CYS A 154 23.54 -12.42 7.45
CA CYS A 154 23.23 -12.75 6.07
C CYS A 154 22.52 -14.11 6.01
N VAL A 155 21.31 -14.12 5.45
CA VAL A 155 20.52 -15.33 5.21
C VAL A 155 20.55 -15.62 3.72
N THR A 156 20.57 -16.89 3.32
CA THR A 156 20.54 -17.28 1.92
C THR A 156 19.83 -18.61 1.73
N ASP A 157 19.17 -18.78 0.59
CA ASP A 157 18.60 -20.04 0.10
C ASP A 157 19.49 -20.73 -0.95
N GLY A 158 20.69 -20.18 -1.19
CA GLY A 158 21.64 -20.63 -2.22
C GLY A 158 21.49 -19.94 -3.57
N THR A 159 20.40 -19.20 -3.81
CA THR A 159 20.17 -18.41 -5.03
C THR A 159 20.17 -16.92 -4.74
N THR A 160 19.54 -16.52 -3.63
CA THR A 160 19.44 -15.12 -3.20
C THR A 160 19.99 -15.00 -1.78
N ALA A 161 20.62 -13.87 -1.47
CA ALA A 161 21.04 -13.53 -0.12
C ALA A 161 20.25 -12.32 0.38
N TRP A 162 19.92 -12.29 1.67
CA TRP A 162 19.20 -11.19 2.27
C TRP A 162 19.56 -10.93 3.72
N LYS A 163 19.34 -9.68 4.12
CA LYS A 163 19.24 -9.28 5.52
C LYS A 163 17.78 -8.94 5.83
N ALA A 164 17.39 -9.16 7.08
CA ALA A 164 16.02 -8.97 7.51
C ALA A 164 15.96 -8.00 8.68
N TYR A 165 14.99 -7.08 8.61
CA TYR A 165 14.77 -6.10 9.66
C TYR A 165 13.28 -6.07 10.02
N PHE A 166 12.97 -6.25 11.29
CA PHE A 166 11.62 -6.11 11.79
C PHE A 166 11.51 -4.82 12.59
N VAL A 167 10.74 -3.88 12.07
CA VAL A 167 10.46 -2.62 12.74
C VAL A 167 9.13 -2.75 13.45
N LYS A 168 9.19 -2.76 14.78
CA LYS A 168 7.98 -2.74 15.60
C LYS A 168 7.28 -1.41 15.39
N GLY A 169 5.95 -1.47 15.24
CA GLY A 169 5.13 -0.28 15.19
C GLY A 169 5.34 0.59 16.42
N THR A 170 5.10 1.88 16.28
CA THR A 170 5.06 2.81 17.39
C THR A 170 3.66 2.75 18.00
N THR A 171 3.42 1.89 18.98
CA THR A 171 2.08 1.79 19.57
C THR A 171 1.73 3.08 20.35
N VAL A 172 0.49 3.54 20.19
CA VAL A 172 -0.31 4.11 21.29
C VAL A 172 -1.54 3.19 21.35
N ALA A 173 -1.75 2.27 22.29
CA ALA A 173 -1.39 2.17 23.70
C ALA A 173 -1.05 0.72 24.11
N ASP A 174 -0.49 0.57 25.32
CA ASP A 174 -0.41 -0.68 26.08
C ASP A 174 -1.83 -1.19 26.42
N ASP A 175 -2.19 -2.39 25.98
CA ASP A 175 -3.43 -3.07 26.38
C ASP A 175 -3.21 -3.98 27.60
N SER A 176 -2.30 -3.56 28.50
CA SER A 176 -2.14 -4.19 29.80
C SER A 176 -2.69 -3.27 30.89
N SER A 177 -3.85 -3.68 31.42
CA SER A 177 -4.55 -3.12 32.59
C SER A 177 -5.36 -1.82 32.37
N SER A 178 -6.58 -1.97 31.84
CA SER A 178 -7.77 -1.57 32.61
C SER A 178 -9.02 -2.19 32.02
N ASN A 179 -9.54 -3.19 32.71
CA ASN A 179 -10.93 -3.64 32.58
C ASN A 179 -11.83 -2.43 32.94
N PRO A 180 -12.63 -1.83 32.03
CA PRO A 180 -13.64 -0.90 32.47
C PRO A 180 -14.76 -1.75 33.08
N SER A 181 -14.73 -1.87 34.41
CA SER A 181 -15.91 -2.29 35.15
C SER A 181 -17.07 -1.41 34.69
N ALA A 182 -18.04 -2.02 34.00
CA ALA A 182 -19.22 -1.35 33.51
C ALA A 182 -19.98 -0.76 34.71
N THR A 183 -19.70 0.50 35.03
CA THR A 183 -20.53 1.26 35.95
C THR A 183 -21.77 1.63 35.17
N VAL A 184 -22.84 0.88 35.40
CA VAL A 184 -24.18 1.20 34.91
C VAL A 184 -24.53 2.59 35.43
N VAL A 185 -24.47 3.60 34.56
CA VAL A 185 -24.97 4.94 34.85
C VAL A 185 -26.49 4.84 34.85
N ALA A 186 -27.09 5.04 36.03
CA ALA A 186 -28.53 5.16 36.16
C ALA A 186 -29.04 6.31 35.26
N PRO A 187 -30.20 6.16 34.59
CA PRO A 187 -30.69 7.17 33.67
C PRO A 187 -30.97 8.49 34.42
N VAL A 188 -30.25 9.54 34.05
CA VAL A 188 -30.56 10.90 34.49
C VAL A 188 -31.80 11.35 33.75
N SER A 189 -32.87 11.60 34.50
CA SER A 189 -34.13 12.16 33.99
C SER A 189 -33.87 13.56 33.44
N ILE A 190 -33.93 13.72 32.12
CA ILE A 190 -33.89 15.02 31.47
C ILE A 190 -35.30 15.63 31.48
N THR A 191 -35.47 16.73 32.21
CA THR A 191 -36.65 17.59 32.12
C THR A 191 -36.65 18.30 30.76
N PRO A 192 -37.70 18.19 29.93
CA PRO A 192 -37.74 18.91 28.66
C PRO A 192 -37.92 20.41 28.90
N SER A 193 -37.04 21.20 28.27
CA SER A 193 -37.15 22.66 28.18
C SER A 193 -38.25 23.05 27.17
N PRO A 194 -38.98 24.16 27.34
CA PRO A 194 -40.20 24.42 26.58
C PRO A 194 -39.92 24.72 25.09
N THR A 195 -40.75 24.11 24.24
CA THR A 195 -40.80 24.33 22.79
C THR A 195 -41.24 25.76 22.47
N VAL A 196 -40.37 26.53 21.79
CA VAL A 196 -40.76 27.81 21.18
C VAL A 196 -41.50 27.52 19.88
N ALA A 197 -42.80 27.77 19.87
CA ALA A 197 -43.62 27.72 18.66
C ALA A 197 -43.28 28.92 17.77
N THR A 198 -42.64 28.65 16.63
CA THR A 198 -42.49 29.65 15.56
C THR A 198 -43.55 29.37 14.51
N THR A 199 -44.50 30.29 14.34
CA THR A 199 -45.56 30.22 13.33
C THR A 199 -44.97 30.42 11.93
N ALA A 200 -45.18 29.44 11.05
CA ALA A 200 -44.93 29.59 9.62
C ALA A 200 -46.05 30.43 8.97
N PRO A 201 -45.74 31.44 8.14
CA PRO A 201 -46.76 32.09 7.33
C PRO A 201 -47.18 31.17 6.18
N SER A 202 -48.49 31.03 6.01
CA SER A 202 -49.12 30.29 4.91
C SER A 202 -49.00 31.04 3.58
N ALA A 203 -49.01 30.24 2.51
CA ALA A 203 -48.66 30.59 1.13
C ALA A 203 -49.60 31.58 0.45
N ASN A 204 -49.06 32.28 -0.56
CA ASN A 204 -49.85 32.68 -1.73
C ASN A 204 -49.15 32.23 -3.01
N SER A 205 -49.86 31.42 -3.77
CA SER A 205 -49.48 30.87 -5.06
C SER A 205 -49.50 31.94 -6.15
N SER A 206 -48.51 31.91 -7.04
CA SER A 206 -48.68 32.41 -8.40
C SER A 206 -47.96 31.47 -9.37
N THR A 207 -48.77 30.76 -10.14
CA THR A 207 -48.40 29.94 -11.29
C THR A 207 -47.85 30.83 -12.40
N THR A 208 -46.70 30.44 -12.98
CA THR A 208 -46.34 30.89 -14.33
C THR A 208 -45.70 29.72 -15.07
N TYR A 209 -46.43 29.24 -16.07
CA TYR A 209 -45.97 28.25 -17.04
C TYR A 209 -44.88 28.85 -17.93
N SER A 210 -43.83 28.09 -18.21
CA SER A 210 -43.06 28.24 -19.44
C SER A 210 -42.52 26.89 -19.89
N SER A 211 -42.62 26.70 -21.19
CA SER A 211 -42.67 25.47 -21.97
C SER A 211 -41.31 24.86 -22.30
N LEU A 212 -41.34 23.53 -22.50
CA LEU A 212 -40.55 22.69 -23.42
C LEU A 212 -39.18 23.19 -23.91
N ALA A 213 -38.15 22.38 -23.63
CA ALA A 213 -37.24 21.90 -24.67
C ALA A 213 -36.53 20.61 -24.23
N THR A 214 -36.89 19.49 -24.84
CA THR A 214 -36.01 18.32 -25.01
C THR A 214 -35.03 18.59 -26.15
N PRO A 215 -33.79 18.07 -26.04
CA PRO A 215 -33.28 17.21 -27.11
C PRO A 215 -32.63 15.95 -26.51
N ALA A 216 -33.08 14.77 -26.92
CA ALA A 216 -32.58 14.00 -28.07
C ALA A 216 -31.39 13.10 -27.68
N SER A 217 -31.74 11.83 -27.52
CA SER A 217 -30.90 10.65 -27.58
C SER A 217 -29.98 10.63 -28.80
N ALA A 218 -28.70 10.33 -28.58
CA ALA A 218 -27.80 9.83 -29.61
C ALA A 218 -27.10 8.56 -29.10
N SER A 219 -27.57 7.43 -29.61
CA SER A 219 -26.86 6.15 -29.61
C SER A 219 -25.77 6.15 -30.68
N SER A 220 -24.57 5.69 -30.36
CA SER A 220 -23.69 5.08 -31.37
C SER A 220 -22.79 4.05 -30.70
N ALA A 221 -23.10 2.77 -30.95
CA ALA A 221 -22.17 1.69 -30.76
C ALA A 221 -21.05 1.81 -31.82
N THR A 222 -19.81 1.57 -31.44
CA THR A 222 -18.77 1.17 -32.39
C THR A 222 -17.92 0.12 -31.72
N ALA A 223 -18.08 -1.12 -32.20
CA ALA A 223 -17.31 -2.27 -31.80
C ALA A 223 -16.22 -2.55 -32.86
N LEU A 224 -15.07 -2.99 -32.34
CA LEU A 224 -14.08 -3.89 -32.92
C LEU A 224 -13.11 -3.33 -33.99
N LEU A 225 -11.81 -3.35 -33.66
CA LEU A 225 -10.87 -4.42 -34.08
C LEU A 225 -9.47 -4.15 -33.47
N PHE A 226 -9.09 -4.91 -32.44
CA PHE A 226 -7.68 -5.05 -32.04
C PHE A 226 -7.16 -6.39 -32.55
N GLY A 227 -6.19 -6.34 -33.48
CA GLY A 227 -5.40 -7.49 -33.88
C GLY A 227 -4.42 -7.85 -32.77
N MET A 228 -4.49 -9.08 -32.29
CA MET A 228 -3.49 -9.66 -31.39
C MET A 228 -2.25 -10.05 -32.19
N ALA A 229 -1.12 -9.38 -31.94
CA ALA A 229 0.19 -9.87 -32.31
C ALA A 229 0.74 -10.74 -31.17
N LEU A 230 0.62 -12.05 -31.34
CA LEU A 230 1.24 -13.05 -30.48
C LEU A 230 2.73 -13.16 -30.85
N SER A 231 3.63 -12.62 -30.02
CA SER A 231 5.07 -12.93 -30.13
C SER A 231 5.43 -13.98 -29.08
N ALA A 232 5.55 -15.22 -29.53
CA ALA A 232 6.17 -16.30 -28.78
C ALA A 232 7.69 -16.16 -28.87
N ALA A 233 8.35 -15.87 -27.74
CA ALA A 233 9.78 -16.06 -27.59
C ALA A 233 10.03 -17.50 -27.14
N ILE A 234 10.42 -18.35 -28.09
CA ILE A 234 10.98 -19.67 -27.82
C ILE A 234 12.43 -19.48 -27.38
N MET A 235 12.69 -19.77 -26.11
CA MET A 235 14.03 -20.01 -25.57
C MET A 235 14.38 -21.48 -25.85
N VAL A 236 15.40 -21.73 -26.67
CA VAL A 236 16.01 -23.06 -26.83
C VAL A 236 17.44 -22.96 -26.33
N PHE A 237 17.76 -23.86 -25.40
CA PHE A 237 19.10 -24.21 -24.93
C PHE A 237 19.93 -24.86 -26.05
#